data_AF-A0A812Q712-F1
#
_entry.id   AF-A0A812Q712-F1
#
_cell.length_a   1.000
_cell.length_b   1.000
_cell.length_c   1.000
_cell.angle_alpha   90.00
_cell.angle_beta   90.00
_cell.angle_gamma   90.00
#
_symmetry.space_group_name_H-M   'P 1'
#
loop_
_entity.id
_entity.type
_entity.pdbx_description
1 polymer ?
#
loop_
_entity_poly.entity_id
_entity_poly.type
_entity_poly.pdbx_seq_one_letter_code
_entity_poly.pdbx_strand_id
1 'polypeptide(L)'
;WSDACAEVCSVPRVRDMSLVAGDADSLGAGVAYFSNFKTPGGFRCSSALPLHEVRHKRPNLHILCNTEAEQLLLEGHRVVAVRARQGGCDLKINAGQVALCAGALGSPQLLLKSGIGAPESLAKAQVPCVHSLPGVGENLQ
;
A
#
# COMPACT_ATOMS: atom_id res chain seq x y z
N TRP A 1 16.10 -29.89 7.37
CA TRP A 1 15.97 -28.74 8.29
C TRP A 1 14.54 -28.63 8.83
N SER A 2 13.50 -28.64 7.98
CA SER A 2 12.11 -28.58 8.44
C SER A 2 11.74 -29.70 9.41
N ASP A 3 12.18 -30.92 9.13
CA ASP A 3 11.87 -32.09 9.95
C ASP A 3 12.61 -32.02 11.30
N ALA A 4 13.87 -31.56 11.29
CA ALA A 4 14.64 -31.31 12.51
C ALA A 4 14.01 -30.19 13.38
N CYS A 5 13.50 -29.11 12.77
CA CYS A 5 12.78 -28.07 13.50
C CYS A 5 11.46 -28.58 14.10
N ALA A 6 10.71 -29.39 13.34
CA ALA A 6 9.46 -29.98 13.81
C ALA A 6 9.70 -30.90 15.02
N GLU A 7 10.75 -31.72 14.95
CA GLU A 7 11.17 -32.62 16.02
C GLU A 7 11.63 -31.86 17.27
N VAL A 8 12.59 -30.95 17.14
CA VAL A 8 13.16 -30.21 18.29
C VAL A 8 12.13 -29.31 18.95
N CYS A 9 11.28 -28.63 18.18
CA CYS A 9 10.27 -27.73 18.72
C CYS A 9 8.95 -28.44 19.10
N SER A 10 8.84 -29.75 18.86
CA SER A 10 7.61 -30.52 19.11
C SER A 10 6.37 -29.91 18.46
N VAL A 11 6.50 -29.45 17.21
CA VAL A 11 5.42 -28.87 16.41
C VAL A 11 5.28 -29.61 15.08
N PRO A 12 4.07 -29.73 14.51
CA PRO A 12 3.89 -30.46 13.27
C PRO A 12 4.56 -29.74 12.09
N ARG A 13 5.05 -30.53 11.14
CA ARG A 13 5.32 -29.99 9.80
C ARG A 13 4.00 -29.74 9.11
N VAL A 14 3.81 -28.51 8.67
CA VAL A 14 2.58 -28.06 8.00
C VAL A 14 2.90 -27.70 6.55
N ARG A 15 2.04 -28.16 5.64
CA ARG A 15 2.21 -27.93 4.20
C ARG A 15 1.90 -26.47 3.82
N ASP A 16 0.89 -25.90 4.45
CA ASP A 16 0.43 -24.53 4.20
C ASP A 16 -0.04 -23.89 5.51
N MET A 17 0.74 -22.95 6.03
CA MET A 17 0.40 -22.21 7.25
C MET A 17 -0.87 -21.37 7.10
N SER A 18 -1.25 -21.01 5.88
CA SER A 18 -2.45 -20.22 5.60
C SER A 18 -3.74 -21.00 5.91
N LEU A 19 -3.68 -22.34 5.83
CA LEU A 19 -4.80 -23.22 6.18
C LEU A 19 -4.86 -23.52 7.68
N VAL A 20 -3.72 -23.39 8.37
CA VAL A 20 -3.52 -23.77 9.77
C VAL A 20 -3.91 -22.64 10.73
N ALA A 21 -3.84 -21.39 10.26
CA ALA A 21 -4.15 -20.19 11.04
C ALA A 21 -5.67 -19.97 11.27
N GLY A 22 -6.55 -20.69 10.55
CA GLY A 22 -8.00 -20.56 10.65
C GLY A 22 -8.73 -21.79 11.19
N ASP A 23 -8.00 -22.85 11.53
CA ASP A 23 -8.54 -24.10 12.04
C ASP A 23 -8.52 -24.07 13.59
N ALA A 24 -9.67 -24.26 14.22
CA ALA A 24 -9.79 -24.22 15.69
C ALA A 24 -9.13 -25.43 16.36
N ASP A 25 -8.96 -26.54 15.63
CA ASP A 25 -8.31 -27.76 16.12
C ASP A 25 -6.80 -27.77 15.82
N SER A 26 -6.31 -26.72 15.15
CA SER A 26 -4.88 -26.53 14.91
C SER A 26 -4.15 -26.15 16.19
N LEU A 27 -2.92 -26.63 16.32
CA LEU A 27 -1.99 -26.24 17.39
C LEU A 27 -1.62 -24.74 17.34
N GLY A 28 -2.02 -24.02 16.29
CA GLY A 28 -1.65 -22.63 16.03
C GLY A 28 -0.17 -22.45 15.69
N ALA A 29 0.59 -23.55 15.61
CA ALA A 29 2.02 -23.58 15.42
C ALA A 29 2.41 -24.74 14.49
N GLY A 30 3.44 -24.51 13.67
CA GLY A 30 3.97 -25.54 12.80
C GLY A 30 5.15 -25.05 11.96
N VAL A 31 5.89 -26.00 11.41
CA VAL A 31 7.03 -25.71 10.52
C VAL A 31 6.58 -25.86 9.08
N ALA A 32 6.58 -24.76 8.33
CA ALA A 32 6.32 -24.73 6.90
C ALA A 32 7.46 -24.11 6.12
N TYR A 33 7.58 -24.52 4.86
CA TYR A 33 8.24 -23.69 3.86
C TYR A 33 7.21 -22.70 3.32
N PHE A 34 7.41 -21.41 3.58
CA PHE A 34 6.63 -20.40 2.89
C PHE A 34 7.09 -20.32 1.44
N SER A 35 6.18 -20.60 0.50
CA SER A 35 6.47 -20.36 -0.90
C SER A 35 6.69 -18.86 -1.07
N ASN A 36 7.96 -18.48 -1.23
CA ASN A 36 8.36 -17.13 -1.60
C ASN A 36 7.57 -16.80 -2.87
N PHE A 37 6.79 -15.72 -2.88
CA PHE A 37 5.97 -15.26 -4.01
C PHE A 37 6.69 -15.44 -5.35
N LYS A 38 6.46 -16.58 -6.01
CA LYS A 38 7.14 -16.99 -7.24
C LYS A 38 6.08 -17.30 -8.28
N THR A 39 6.33 -16.86 -9.50
CA THR A 39 5.58 -17.29 -10.68
C THR A 39 5.84 -18.78 -10.95
N PRO A 40 5.03 -19.46 -11.77
CA PRO A 40 5.31 -20.83 -12.21
C PRO A 40 6.72 -21.02 -12.81
N GLY A 41 7.29 -19.97 -13.41
CA GLY A 41 8.66 -19.95 -13.94
C GLY A 41 9.77 -19.70 -12.91
N GLY A 42 9.46 -19.64 -11.62
CA GLY A 42 10.44 -19.48 -10.54
C GLY A 42 10.92 -18.04 -10.28
N PHE A 43 10.43 -17.05 -11.03
CA PHE A 43 10.73 -15.63 -10.82
C PHE A 43 9.90 -15.02 -9.70
N ARG A 44 10.40 -13.97 -9.05
CA ARG A 44 9.64 -13.16 -8.09
C ARG A 44 8.29 -12.72 -8.68
N CYS A 45 7.21 -12.94 -7.95
CA CYS A 45 5.87 -12.48 -8.27
C CYS A 45 5.62 -11.13 -7.58
N SER A 46 5.61 -10.05 -8.36
CA SER A 46 5.31 -8.69 -7.90
C SER A 46 3.90 -8.28 -8.32
N SER A 47 3.22 -7.44 -7.54
CA SER A 47 1.93 -6.83 -7.90
C SER A 47 2.01 -5.96 -9.16
N ALA A 48 3.21 -5.58 -9.60
CA ALA A 48 3.42 -4.88 -10.87
C ALA A 48 3.31 -5.79 -12.10
N LEU A 49 3.48 -7.11 -11.95
CA LEU A 49 3.50 -8.04 -13.10
C LEU A 49 2.19 -7.99 -13.91
N PRO A 50 0.99 -8.13 -13.31
CA PRO A 50 -0.25 -8.07 -14.07
C PRO A 50 -0.45 -6.72 -14.76
N LEU A 51 0.00 -5.62 -14.13
CA LEU A 51 -0.07 -4.28 -14.73
C LEU A 51 0.83 -4.18 -15.96
N HIS A 52 2.05 -4.73 -15.88
CA HIS A 52 2.97 -4.77 -17.02
C HIS A 52 2.42 -5.55 -18.21
N GLU A 53 1.70 -6.65 -17.99
CA GLU A 53 1.11 -7.48 -19.05
C GLU A 53 -0.04 -6.77 -19.79
N VAL A 54 -0.81 -5.95 -19.08
CA VAL A 54 -2.05 -5.35 -19.62
C VAL A 54 -1.86 -3.91 -20.09
N ARG A 55 -0.78 -3.21 -19.71
CA ARG A 55 -0.56 -1.78 -20.01
C ARG A 55 -0.64 -1.44 -21.51
N HIS A 56 -0.21 -2.35 -22.39
CA HIS A 56 -0.25 -2.15 -23.84
C HIS A 56 -1.56 -2.65 -24.48
N LYS A 57 -2.36 -3.41 -23.73
CA LYS A 57 -3.63 -4.00 -24.20
C LYS A 57 -4.84 -3.16 -23.83
N ARG A 58 -4.70 -2.20 -22.91
CA ARG A 58 -5.79 -1.37 -22.38
C ARG A 58 -5.50 0.12 -22.62
N PRO A 59 -6.06 0.74 -23.67
CA PRO A 59 -5.77 2.14 -24.00
C PRO A 59 -6.32 3.14 -22.96
N ASN A 60 -7.25 2.70 -22.10
CA ASN A 60 -7.81 3.48 -21.00
C ASN A 60 -7.02 3.34 -19.68
N LEU A 61 -5.89 2.64 -19.67
CA LEU A 61 -5.02 2.50 -18.51
C LEU A 61 -3.69 3.21 -18.76
N HIS A 62 -3.42 4.25 -17.97
CA HIS A 62 -2.16 4.97 -17.99
C HIS A 62 -1.37 4.67 -16.72
N ILE A 63 -0.10 4.26 -16.88
CA ILE A 63 0.82 4.02 -15.77
C ILE A 63 1.93 5.07 -15.85
N LEU A 64 1.94 6.00 -14.89
CA LEU A 64 2.94 7.06 -14.82
C LEU A 64 4.01 6.67 -13.79
N CYS A 65 5.11 6.10 -14.28
CA CYS A 65 6.28 5.81 -13.45
C CYS A 65 7.05 7.11 -13.14
N ASN A 66 7.89 7.07 -12.09
CA ASN A 66 8.73 8.19 -11.65
C ASN A 66 7.93 9.50 -11.47
N THR A 67 6.69 9.36 -10.99
CA THR A 67 5.74 10.46 -10.82
C THR A 67 5.30 10.47 -9.36
N GLU A 68 5.73 11.47 -8.62
CA GLU A 68 5.42 11.61 -7.20
C GLU A 68 4.14 12.43 -7.05
N ALA A 69 3.11 11.87 -6.41
CA ALA A 69 1.93 12.63 -6.01
C ALA A 69 2.26 13.50 -4.80
N GLU A 70 2.06 14.82 -4.91
CA GLU A 70 2.52 15.76 -3.89
C GLU A 70 1.39 16.40 -3.10
N GLN A 71 0.24 16.60 -3.73
CA GLN A 71 -0.90 17.28 -3.12
C GLN A 71 -2.22 16.87 -3.79
N LEU A 72 -3.24 16.63 -2.99
CA LEU A 72 -4.62 16.50 -3.42
C LEU A 72 -5.24 17.89 -3.54
N LEU A 73 -5.95 18.14 -4.63
CA LEU A 73 -6.64 19.40 -4.87
C LEU A 73 -8.13 19.21 -4.62
N LEU A 74 -8.70 20.03 -3.74
CA LEU A 74 -10.06 19.87 -3.25
C LEU A 74 -10.95 21.05 -3.66
N GLU A 75 -12.22 20.74 -3.92
CA GLU A 75 -13.32 21.70 -3.97
C GLU A 75 -14.32 21.31 -2.87
N GLY A 76 -14.38 22.10 -1.80
CA GLY A 76 -15.07 21.71 -0.56
C GLY A 76 -14.47 20.42 0.00
N HIS A 77 -15.27 19.35 0.08
CA HIS A 77 -14.85 18.04 0.57
C HIS A 77 -14.51 17.02 -0.53
N ARG A 78 -14.53 17.43 -1.81
CA ARG A 78 -14.28 16.54 -2.94
C ARG A 78 -12.89 16.76 -3.51
N VAL A 79 -12.10 15.70 -3.65
CA VAL A 79 -10.86 15.74 -4.43
C VAL A 79 -11.23 15.78 -5.92
N VAL A 80 -10.72 16.79 -6.62
CA VAL A 80 -11.00 17.02 -8.06
C VAL A 80 -9.76 16.79 -8.94
N ALA A 81 -8.57 16.85 -8.35
CA ALA A 81 -7.32 16.60 -9.05
C ALA A 81 -6.19 16.22 -8.09
N VAL A 82 -5.11 15.70 -8.64
CA VAL A 82 -3.84 15.44 -7.96
C VAL A 82 -2.76 16.31 -8.61
N ARG A 83 -2.03 17.08 -7.81
CA ARG A 83 -0.76 17.67 -8.22
C ARG A 83 0.34 16.64 -8.01
N ALA A 84 1.12 16.40 -9.05
CA ALA A 84 2.23 15.47 -9.05
C ALA A 84 3.47 16.13 -9.66
N ARG A 85 4.64 15.53 -9.44
CA ARG A 85 5.89 15.94 -10.09
C ARG A 85 6.48 14.76 -10.86
N GLN A 86 6.88 14.99 -12.10
CA GLN A 86 7.55 14.00 -12.95
C GLN A 86 8.74 14.65 -13.65
N GLY A 87 9.94 14.12 -13.47
CA GLY A 87 11.15 14.66 -14.11
C GLY A 87 11.45 16.12 -13.76
N GLY A 88 11.04 16.58 -12.57
CA GLY A 88 11.21 17.98 -12.14
C GLY A 88 10.11 18.94 -12.62
N CYS A 89 9.20 18.50 -13.49
CA CYS A 89 8.07 19.29 -13.94
C CYS A 89 6.84 19.01 -13.09
N ASP A 90 6.03 20.04 -12.83
CA ASP A 90 4.75 19.90 -12.15
C ASP A 90 3.65 19.44 -13.13
N LEU A 91 2.81 18.50 -12.70
CA LEU A 91 1.68 17.94 -13.42
C LEU A 91 0.40 18.10 -12.59
N LYS A 92 -0.72 18.39 -13.26
CA LYS A 92 -2.06 18.34 -12.67
C LYS A 92 -2.87 17.25 -13.38
N ILE A 93 -3.31 16.26 -12.63
CA ILE A 93 -4.12 15.15 -13.12
C ILE A 93 -5.53 15.32 -12.56
N ASN A 94 -6.50 15.69 -13.41
CA ASN A 94 -7.91 15.79 -13.00
C ASN A 94 -8.51 14.39 -12.85
N ALA A 95 -9.34 14.19 -11.83
CA ALA A 95 -9.93 12.89 -11.55
C ALA A 95 -11.33 13.05 -10.92
N GLY A 96 -12.27 12.19 -11.35
CA GLY A 96 -13.59 12.10 -10.72
C GLY A 96 -13.58 11.33 -9.41
N GLN A 97 -12.60 10.44 -9.22
CA GLN A 97 -12.39 9.64 -8.01
C GLN A 97 -10.88 9.46 -7.82
N VAL A 98 -10.43 9.45 -6.56
CA VAL A 98 -9.03 9.24 -6.20
C VAL A 98 -8.96 8.17 -5.12
N ALA A 99 -8.13 7.15 -5.34
CA ALA A 99 -7.81 6.13 -4.36
C ALA A 99 -6.34 6.27 -3.93
N LEU A 100 -6.09 6.32 -2.62
CA LEU A 100 -4.73 6.40 -2.08
C LEU A 100 -4.19 5.00 -1.85
N CYS A 101 -3.13 4.66 -2.58
CA CYS A 101 -2.44 3.37 -2.49
C CYS A 101 -0.93 3.57 -2.25
N ALA A 102 -0.54 4.65 -1.58
CA ALA A 102 0.86 5.04 -1.34
C ALA A 102 1.47 4.38 -0.08
N GLY A 103 0.85 3.30 0.42
CA GLY A 103 1.27 2.59 1.62
C GLY A 103 0.97 3.32 2.93
N ALA A 104 1.31 2.68 4.05
CA ALA A 104 1.03 3.17 5.41
C ALA A 104 1.75 4.47 5.77
N LEU A 105 2.84 4.81 5.08
CA LEU A 105 3.59 6.05 5.29
C LEU A 105 3.22 7.12 4.26
N GLY A 106 3.21 6.77 2.96
CA GLY A 106 2.98 7.74 1.90
C GLY A 106 1.55 8.26 1.84
N SER A 107 0.55 7.42 2.14
CA SER A 107 -0.86 7.84 2.11
C SER A 107 -1.19 8.90 3.17
N PRO A 108 -0.88 8.72 4.48
CA PRO A 108 -1.10 9.78 5.46
C PRO A 108 -0.22 11.00 5.20
N GLN A 109 1.02 10.83 4.73
CA GLN A 109 1.86 11.99 4.36
C GLN A 109 1.20 12.84 3.28
N LEU A 110 0.65 12.23 2.22
CA LEU A 110 -0.04 12.94 1.15
C LEU A 110 -1.30 13.65 1.65
N LEU A 111 -2.07 13.02 2.54
CA LEU A 111 -3.23 13.65 3.19
C LEU A 111 -2.80 14.88 4.00
N LEU A 112 -1.76 14.75 4.83
CA LEU A 112 -1.23 15.85 5.65
C LEU A 112 -0.73 17.00 4.78
N LYS A 113 0.07 16.74 3.74
CA LYS A 113 0.53 17.76 2.76
C LYS A 113 -0.64 18.45 2.04
N SER A 114 -1.79 17.79 1.96
CA SER A 114 -3.01 18.33 1.35
C SER A 114 -3.91 19.07 2.34
N GLY A 115 -3.48 19.25 3.59
CA GLY A 115 -4.27 19.93 4.62
C GLY A 115 -5.35 19.06 5.25
N ILE A 116 -5.24 17.73 5.16
CA ILE A 116 -6.17 16.77 5.77
C ILE A 116 -5.45 16.09 6.93
N GLY A 117 -5.84 16.41 8.16
CA GLY A 117 -5.15 15.92 9.36
C GLY A 117 -5.53 16.64 10.65
N ALA A 118 -4.79 16.42 11.72
CA ALA A 118 -4.96 17.15 12.98
C ALA A 118 -4.61 18.64 12.78
N PRO A 119 -5.51 19.60 13.08
CA PRO A 119 -5.26 21.03 12.84
C PRO A 119 -3.97 21.56 13.48
N GLU A 120 -3.64 21.10 14.69
CA GLU A 120 -2.41 21.50 15.40
C GLU A 120 -1.14 21.01 14.70
N SER A 121 -1.13 19.76 14.24
CA SER A 121 -0.01 19.18 13.51
C SER A 121 0.20 19.89 12.17
N LEU A 122 -0.91 20.17 11.46
CA LEU A 122 -0.87 20.93 10.20
C LEU A 122 -0.34 22.36 10.42
N ALA A 123 -0.80 23.04 11.49
CA ALA A 123 -0.33 24.38 11.83
C ALA A 123 1.17 24.42 12.14
N LYS A 124 1.70 23.43 12.89
CA LYS A 124 3.15 23.29 13.15
C LYS A 124 3.95 23.12 11.87
N ALA A 125 3.39 22.43 10.88
CA ALA A 125 3.99 22.23 9.56
C ALA A 125 3.70 23.37 8.56
N GLN A 126 3.03 24.44 9.00
CA GLN A 126 2.62 25.58 8.15
C GLN A 126 1.73 25.16 6.95
N VAL A 127 0.95 24.09 7.12
CA VAL A 127 -0.02 23.63 6.14
C VAL A 127 -1.42 24.11 6.55
N PRO A 128 -2.17 24.81 5.67
CA PRO A 128 -3.56 25.18 5.97
C PRO A 128 -4.42 23.94 6.21
N CYS A 129 -5.20 23.95 7.29
CA CYS A 129 -6.16 22.88 7.56
C CYS A 129 -7.39 23.03 6.64
N VAL A 130 -7.50 22.15 5.66
CA VAL A 130 -8.64 22.05 4.72
C VAL A 130 -9.71 21.11 5.29
N HIS A 131 -9.30 20.03 5.96
CA HIS A 131 -10.21 19.09 6.62
C HIS A 131 -9.58 18.53 7.90
N SER A 132 -10.27 18.75 9.02
CA SER A 132 -9.83 18.23 10.31
C SER A 132 -10.10 16.73 10.39
N LEU A 133 -9.04 15.93 10.37
CA LEU A 133 -9.10 14.47 10.54
C LEU A 133 -7.93 14.00 11.42
N PRO A 134 -8.05 14.06 12.75
CA PRO A 134 -6.92 13.88 13.66
C PRO A 134 -6.22 12.51 13.62
N GLY A 135 -6.91 11.46 13.12
CA GLY A 135 -6.32 10.12 13.02
C GLY A 135 -5.33 9.93 11.86
N VAL A 136 -5.19 10.91 10.95
CA VAL A 136 -4.26 10.81 9.83
C VAL A 136 -2.82 10.85 10.32
N GLY A 137 -2.05 9.79 10.04
CA GLY A 137 -0.65 9.66 10.44
C GLY A 137 -0.43 9.01 11.80
N GLU A 138 -1.51 8.73 12.53
CA GLU A 138 -1.49 8.05 13.81
C GLU A 138 -1.71 6.53 13.67
N ASN A 139 -1.53 5.79 14.76
CA ASN A 139 -1.81 4.34 14.84
C ASN A 139 -1.06 3.49 13.79
N LEU A 140 0.24 3.74 13.62
CA LEU A 140 1.11 2.86 12.84
C LEU A 140 1.24 1.50 13.52
N GLN A 141 0.99 0.42 12.77
CA GLN A 141 1.04 -0.97 13.23
C GLN A 141 1.83 -1.84 12.25
#